data_AF-A0A9E3T5V6-F1
#
_entry.id   AF-A0A9E3T5V6-F1
#
_cell.length_a   1.000
_cell.length_b   1.000
_cell.length_c   1.000
_cell.angle_alpha   90.00
_cell.angle_beta   90.00
_cell.angle_gamma   90.00
#
_symmetry.space_group_name_H-M   'P 1'
#
loop_
_entity.id
_entity.type
_entity.pdbx_description
1 polymer ?
#
loop_
_entity_poly.entity_id
_entity_poly.type
_entity_poly.pdbx_seq_one_letter_code
_entity_poly.pdbx_strand_id
1 'polypeptide(L)'
;MPTRSLLAAIFILWAGFSIRAALYDYHGLEGDDGYSLSLTRLDTPDLLTGLAALELDIHPPLHFLALKGWIALAGDSLIALRMMNILADVLAGALVMRTAGRLW
;
A
#
# COMPACT_ATOMS: atom_id res chain seq x y z
N MET A 1 17.66 27.98 -4.33
CA MET A 1 18.00 26.53 -4.33
C MET A 1 16.82 25.54 -4.15
N PRO A 2 15.57 25.88 -3.72
CA PRO A 2 14.56 24.84 -3.40
C PRO A 2 13.85 24.20 -4.60
N THR A 3 13.82 24.86 -5.77
CA THR A 3 13.07 24.35 -6.94
C THR A 3 13.72 23.12 -7.56
N ARG A 4 15.05 23.04 -7.57
CA ARG A 4 15.79 21.91 -8.17
C ARG A 4 15.61 20.63 -7.36
N SER A 5 15.62 20.72 -6.03
CA SER A 5 15.39 19.55 -5.16
C SER A 5 13.94 19.08 -5.20
N LEU A 6 12.97 20.00 -5.33
CA LEU A 6 11.57 19.63 -5.52
C LEU A 6 11.35 18.87 -6.83
N LEU A 7 11.90 19.37 -7.94
CA LEU A 7 11.79 18.70 -9.25
C LEU A 7 12.43 17.30 -9.23
N ALA A 8 13.59 17.16 -8.58
CA ALA A 8 14.24 15.87 -8.40
C ALA A 8 13.37 14.90 -7.57
N ALA A 9 12.79 15.37 -6.46
CA ALA A 9 11.90 14.56 -5.63
C ALA A 9 10.66 14.10 -6.42
N ILE A 10 10.01 15.02 -7.15
CA ILE A 10 8.87 14.70 -8.00
C ILE A 10 9.25 13.65 -9.05
N PHE A 11 10.41 13.82 -9.71
CA PHE A 11 10.89 12.87 -10.70
C PHE A 11 11.13 11.48 -10.09
N ILE A 12 11.77 11.40 -8.92
CA ILE A 12 12.03 10.14 -8.22
C ILE A 12 10.71 9.44 -7.84
N LEU A 13 9.74 10.19 -7.29
CA LEU A 13 8.42 9.65 -6.93
C LEU A 13 7.67 9.14 -8.16
N TRP A 14 7.67 9.90 -9.25
CA TRP A 14 7.03 9.50 -10.51
C TRP A 14 7.69 8.28 -11.13
N ALA A 15 9.03 8.22 -11.14
CA ALA A 15 9.76 7.07 -11.66
C ALA A 15 9.44 5.81 -10.83
N GLY A 16 9.49 5.91 -9.49
CA GLY A 16 9.16 4.80 -8.59
C GLY A 16 7.74 4.30 -8.77
N PHE A 17 6.76 5.22 -8.78
CA PHE A 17 5.35 4.90 -9.07
C PHE A 17 5.20 4.17 -10.40
N SER A 18 5.78 4.74 -11.47
CA SER A 18 5.63 4.21 -12.84
C SER A 18 6.22 2.82 -12.98
N ILE A 19 7.40 2.58 -12.37
CA ILE A 19 8.05 1.26 -12.39
C ILE A 19 7.19 0.24 -11.63
N ARG A 20 6.72 0.57 -10.41
CA ARG A 20 5.88 -0.34 -9.63
C ARG A 20 4.55 -0.62 -10.32
N ALA A 21 3.92 0.39 -10.90
CA ALA A 21 2.67 0.25 -11.63
C ALA A 21 2.86 -0.58 -12.92
N ALA A 22 4.00 -0.48 -13.60
CA ALA A 22 4.28 -1.29 -14.80
C ALA A 22 4.58 -2.77 -14.46
N LEU A 23 5.15 -3.03 -13.28
CA LEU A 23 5.53 -4.38 -12.82
C LEU A 23 4.48 -5.02 -11.91
N TYR A 24 3.26 -4.46 -11.85
CA TYR A 24 2.23 -4.86 -10.90
C TYR A 24 1.78 -6.33 -11.02
N ASP A 25 2.02 -7.00 -12.14
CA ASP A 25 1.58 -8.38 -12.40
C ASP A 25 2.75 -9.33 -12.73
N TYR A 26 3.99 -8.91 -12.44
CA TYR A 26 5.18 -9.67 -12.86
C TYR A 26 5.23 -11.10 -12.27
N HIS A 27 4.63 -11.30 -11.08
CA HIS A 27 4.55 -12.59 -10.39
C HIS A 27 3.12 -13.11 -10.24
N GLY A 28 2.12 -12.47 -10.85
CA GLY A 28 0.71 -12.82 -10.63
C GLY A 28 0.24 -12.51 -9.20
N LEU A 29 -0.76 -13.27 -8.74
CA LEU A 29 -1.25 -13.20 -7.36
C LEU A 29 -0.33 -13.99 -6.43
N GLU A 30 0.43 -13.28 -5.61
CA GLU A 30 1.34 -13.86 -4.62
C GLU A 30 0.59 -14.29 -3.35
N GLY A 31 1.25 -15.10 -2.50
CA GLY A 31 0.66 -15.65 -1.28
C GLY A 31 0.12 -14.58 -0.33
N ASP A 32 0.92 -13.55 -0.03
CA ASP A 32 0.53 -12.48 0.89
C ASP A 32 -0.58 -11.58 0.31
N ASP A 33 -0.58 -11.37 -1.00
CA ASP A 33 -1.65 -10.65 -1.72
C ASP A 33 -2.96 -11.43 -1.64
N GLY A 34 -2.92 -12.72 -1.95
CA GLY A 34 -4.08 -13.61 -1.87
C GLY A 34 -4.62 -13.74 -0.45
N TYR A 35 -3.72 -13.83 0.53
CA TYR A 35 -4.09 -13.88 1.94
C TYR A 35 -4.78 -12.58 2.39
N SER A 36 -4.16 -11.43 2.12
CA SER A 36 -4.72 -10.11 2.44
C SER A 36 -6.08 -9.90 1.76
N LEU A 37 -6.20 -10.28 0.48
CA LEU A 37 -7.46 -10.23 -0.26
C LEU A 37 -8.53 -11.12 0.39
N SER A 38 -8.17 -12.32 0.84
CA SER A 38 -9.13 -13.23 1.49
C SER A 38 -9.71 -12.63 2.77
N LEU A 39 -8.90 -11.95 3.58
CA LEU A 39 -9.35 -11.30 4.81
C LEU A 39 -10.30 -10.13 4.56
N THR A 40 -10.15 -9.44 3.42
CA THR A 40 -11.07 -8.35 3.06
C THR A 40 -12.50 -8.82 2.78
N ARG A 41 -12.68 -10.11 2.49
CA ARG A 41 -13.99 -10.74 2.21
C ARG A 41 -14.75 -11.12 3.48
N LEU A 42 -14.10 -11.18 4.63
CA LEU A 42 -14.76 -11.39 5.92
C LEU A 42 -15.59 -10.17 6.30
N ASP A 43 -16.68 -10.37 7.03
CA ASP A 43 -17.40 -9.24 7.63
C ASP A 43 -16.51 -8.51 8.63
N THR A 44 -16.69 -7.20 8.77
CA THR A 44 -15.82 -6.35 9.61
C THR A 44 -15.73 -6.84 11.07
N PRO A 45 -16.82 -7.29 11.73
CA PRO A 45 -16.73 -7.85 13.08
C PRO A 45 -15.88 -9.12 13.17
N ASP A 46 -16.00 -10.02 12.19
CA ASP A 46 -15.25 -11.28 12.15
C ASP A 46 -13.77 -11.03 11.90
N LEU A 47 -13.46 -10.12 10.97
CA LEU A 47 -12.10 -9.67 10.70
C LEU A 47 -11.45 -9.09 11.96
N LEU A 48 -12.13 -8.17 12.65
CA LEU A 48 -11.61 -7.52 13.85
C LEU A 48 -11.41 -8.51 14.99
N THR A 49 -12.40 -9.37 15.24
CA THR A 49 -12.34 -10.37 16.32
C THR A 49 -11.22 -11.38 16.06
N GLY A 50 -11.13 -11.92 14.83
CA GLY A 50 -10.11 -12.90 14.47
C GLY A 50 -8.69 -12.35 14.48
N LEU A 51 -8.50 -11.08 14.09
CA LEU A 51 -7.19 -10.41 14.19
C LEU A 51 -6.83 -10.06 15.64
N ALA A 52 -7.78 -9.59 16.44
CA ALA A 52 -7.54 -9.27 17.85
C ALA A 52 -7.21 -10.52 18.68
N ALA A 53 -7.80 -11.66 18.33
CA ALA A 53 -7.53 -12.97 18.95
C ALA A 53 -6.27 -13.66 18.41
N LEU A 54 -5.56 -13.08 17.42
CA LEU A 54 -4.42 -13.68 16.72
C LEU A 54 -4.74 -15.02 16.04
N GLU A 55 -6.00 -15.23 15.64
CA GLU A 55 -6.46 -16.44 14.95
C GLU A 55 -6.29 -16.34 13.43
N LEU A 56 -6.41 -15.13 12.90
CA LEU A 56 -6.21 -14.86 11.47
C LEU A 56 -4.76 -14.49 11.18
N ASP A 57 -4.25 -13.42 11.78
CA ASP A 57 -2.91 -12.93 11.48
C ASP A 57 -2.29 -12.31 12.74
N ILE A 58 -0.95 -12.36 12.83
CA ILE A 58 -0.18 -11.71 13.88
C ILE A 58 -0.08 -10.19 13.69
N HIS A 59 -0.32 -9.69 12.48
CA HIS A 59 -0.19 -8.28 12.13
C HIS A 59 -1.40 -7.46 12.60
N PRO A 60 -1.19 -6.20 13.03
CA PRO A 60 -2.27 -5.31 13.45
C PRO A 60 -3.33 -5.08 12.35
N PRO A 61 -4.59 -4.81 12.72
CA PRO A 61 -5.71 -4.83 11.79
C PRO A 61 -5.76 -3.66 10.80
N LEU A 62 -4.96 -2.62 11.01
CA LEU A 62 -5.07 -1.37 10.25
C LEU A 62 -4.90 -1.59 8.74
N HIS A 63 -3.94 -2.41 8.31
CA HIS A 63 -3.72 -2.69 6.89
C HIS A 63 -4.92 -3.41 6.27
N PHE A 64 -5.44 -4.46 6.93
CA PHE A 64 -6.57 -5.24 6.41
C PHE A 64 -7.86 -4.42 6.34
N LEU A 65 -8.11 -3.54 7.32
CA LEU A 65 -9.25 -2.63 7.30
C LEU A 65 -9.12 -1.57 6.20
N ALA A 66 -7.94 -0.99 6.04
CA ALA A 66 -7.67 -0.04 4.97
C ALA A 66 -7.86 -0.71 3.59
N LEU A 67 -7.34 -1.92 3.42
CA LEU A 67 -7.47 -2.69 2.20
C LEU A 67 -8.93 -3.06 1.91
N LYS A 68 -9.70 -3.47 2.92
CA LYS A 68 -11.14 -3.75 2.78
C LYS A 68 -11.89 -2.50 2.31
N GLY A 69 -11.63 -1.35 2.92
CA GLY A 69 -12.21 -0.07 2.50
C GLY A 69 -11.79 0.33 1.09
N TRP A 70 -10.53 0.13 0.73
CA TRP A 70 -10.01 0.41 -0.61
C TRP A 70 -10.67 -0.47 -1.67
N ILE A 71 -10.74 -1.79 -1.47
CA ILE A 71 -11.37 -2.73 -2.39
C ILE A 71 -12.86 -2.42 -2.58
N ALA A 72 -13.55 -1.99 -1.52
CA ALA A 72 -14.95 -1.56 -1.63
C ALA A 72 -15.14 -0.37 -2.60
N LEU A 73 -14.10 0.44 -2.83
CA LEU A 73 -14.13 1.59 -3.74
C LEU A 73 -13.52 1.29 -5.11
N ALA A 74 -12.41 0.53 -5.15
CA ALA A 74 -11.59 0.31 -6.34
C ALA A 74 -11.81 -1.05 -7.02
N GLY A 75 -12.54 -1.97 -6.39
CA GLY A 75 -12.71 -3.35 -6.83
C GLY A 75 -11.56 -4.28 -6.39
N ASP A 76 -11.64 -5.56 -6.75
CA ASP A 76 -10.75 -6.63 -6.31
C ASP A 76 -9.80 -7.17 -7.40
N SER A 77 -9.66 -6.42 -8.51
CA SER A 77 -8.63 -6.73 -9.51
C SER A 77 -7.21 -6.66 -8.90
N LEU A 78 -6.26 -7.42 -9.45
CA LEU A 78 -4.87 -7.44 -8.95
C LEU A 78 -4.22 -6.04 -8.95
N ILE A 79 -4.48 -5.24 -9.98
CA ILE A 79 -3.99 -3.85 -10.02
C ILE A 79 -4.63 -3.01 -8.92
N ALA A 80 -5.94 -3.15 -8.67
CA ALA A 80 -6.62 -2.43 -7.60
C ALA A 80 -6.05 -2.82 -6.23
N LEU A 81 -5.85 -4.12 -5.97
CA LEU A 81 -5.26 -4.65 -4.75
C LEU A 81 -3.90 -4.01 -4.45
N ARG A 82 -3.00 -3.98 -5.45
CA ARG A 82 -1.63 -3.46 -5.29
C ARG A 82 -1.57 -1.93 -5.29
N MET A 83 -2.52 -1.25 -5.94
CA MET A 83 -2.50 0.21 -6.10
C MET A 83 -2.55 0.96 -4.76
N MET A 84 -3.26 0.44 -3.75
CA MET A 84 -3.29 1.05 -2.42
C MET A 84 -1.87 1.21 -1.85
N ASN A 85 -1.09 0.13 -1.90
CA ASN A 85 0.27 0.10 -1.37
C ASN A 85 1.24 0.89 -2.25
N ILE A 86 1.08 0.85 -3.58
CA ILE A 86 1.88 1.67 -4.51
C ILE A 86 1.68 3.17 -4.23
N LEU A 87 0.44 3.61 -3.93
CA LEU A 87 0.18 5.00 -3.56
C LEU A 87 0.75 5.34 -2.17
N ALA A 88 0.67 4.41 -1.21
CA ALA A 88 1.28 4.59 0.11
C ALA A 88 2.81 4.76 0.03
N ASP A 89 3.48 4.03 -0.88
CA ASP A 89 4.93 4.18 -1.11
C ASP A 89 5.30 5.58 -1.61
N VAL A 90 4.48 6.19 -2.46
CA VAL A 90 4.72 7.55 -2.95
C VAL A 90 4.66 8.55 -1.80
N LEU A 91 3.67 8.41 -0.91
CA LEU A 91 3.54 9.24 0.28
C LEU A 91 4.70 9.02 1.26
N ALA A 92 5.08 7.76 1.49
CA ALA A 92 6.21 7.41 2.35
C ALA A 92 7.53 7.97 1.80
N GLY A 93 7.79 7.81 0.50
CA GLY A 93 8.96 8.37 -0.16
C GLY A 93 9.02 9.90 -0.07
N ALA A 94 7.88 10.57 -0.27
CA ALA A 94 7.79 12.03 -0.11
C ALA A 94 8.11 12.46 1.32
N LEU A 95 7.58 11.74 2.32
CA LEU A 95 7.85 12.00 3.73
C LEU A 95 9.33 11.82 4.07
N VAL A 96 9.95 10.73 3.63
CA VAL A 96 11.39 10.45 3.83
C VAL A 96 12.26 11.55 3.22
N MET A 97 11.99 11.95 1.98
CA MET A 97 12.75 13.04 1.35
C MET A 97 12.57 14.37 2.10
N ARG A 98 11.35 14.64 2.58
CA ARG A 98 11.05 15.86 3.34
C ARG A 98 11.75 15.91 4.68
N THR A 99 11.83 14.80 5.40
CA THR A 99 12.48 14.71 6.71
C THR A 99 13.99 14.67 6.57
N ALA A 100 14.53 13.93 5.59
CA ALA A 100 15.96 13.92 5.27
C ALA A 100 16.47 15.34 4.99
N GLY A 101 15.78 16.11 4.16
CA GLY A 101 16.15 17.51 3.89
C GLY A 101 15.97 18.49 5.06
N ARG A 102 15.52 18.04 6.24
CA ARG A 102 15.51 18.83 7.49
C ARG A 102 16.65 18.46 8.44
N LEU A 103 17.24 17.27 8.28
CA LEU A 103 18.28 16.74 9.15
C LEU A 103 19.70 17.12 8.71
N TRP A 104 19.83 17.66 7.49
CA TRP A 104 21.07 18.15 6.88
C TRP A 104 20.89 19.61 6.46
#